data_AF-A0A2P2DIJ7-F1
#
_entry.id   AF-A0A2P2DIJ7-F1
#
_cell.length_a   1.000
_cell.length_b   1.000
_cell.length_c   1.000
_cell.angle_alpha   90.00
_cell.angle_beta   90.00
_cell.angle_gamma   90.00
#
_symmetry.space_group_name_H-M   'P 1'
#
loop_
_entity.id
_entity.type
_entity.pdbx_description
1 polymer ?
#
loop_
_entity_poly.entity_id
_entity_poly.type
_entity_poly.pdbx_seq_one_letter_code
_entity_poly.pdbx_strand_id
1 'polypeptide(L)'
;MMSETNQSNLVEILTMSPVRPFPDDPLAISRILAYLGKDQATIAYEAGVSRPVVSEFITNKCHSPKVALWFEKHDIYLDRDYPDPTKSLKTLERVSA
;
A
#
# COMPACT_ATOMS: atom_id res chain seq x y z
N MET A 1 26.92 17.03 20.87
CA MET A 1 25.54 17.30 20.43
C MET A 1 25.01 16.01 19.84
N MET A 2 24.03 15.40 20.52
CA MET A 2 23.51 14.07 20.24
C MET A 2 22.55 14.12 19.04
N SER A 3 22.81 13.29 18.03
CA SER A 3 21.89 13.00 16.93
C SER A 3 21.28 11.61 17.16
N GLU A 4 20.44 11.46 18.18
CA GLU A 4 19.92 10.15 18.61
C GLU A 4 18.39 10.00 18.46
N THR A 5 17.72 10.84 17.67
CA THR A 5 16.24 10.86 17.63
C THR A 5 15.57 10.26 16.39
N ASN A 6 16.29 9.74 15.39
CA ASN A 6 15.65 9.21 14.16
C ASN A 6 15.78 7.70 13.92
N GLN A 7 16.60 6.96 14.68
CA GLN A 7 16.73 5.51 14.49
C GLN A 7 15.68 4.70 15.27
N SER A 8 15.24 5.18 16.44
CA SER A 8 14.36 4.42 17.33
C SER A 8 12.97 4.15 16.73
N ASN A 9 12.48 5.03 15.85
CA ASN A 9 11.16 4.89 15.22
C ASN A 9 11.18 3.88 14.04
N LEU A 10 12.33 3.67 13.40
CA LEU A 10 12.46 2.76 12.25
C LEU A 10 12.47 1.29 12.65
N VAL A 11 13.01 0.98 13.83
CA VAL A 11 12.98 -0.39 14.39
C VAL A 11 11.57 -0.77 14.82
N GLU A 12 10.77 0.16 15.36
CA GLU A 12 9.35 -0.08 15.65
C GLU A 12 8.54 -0.43 14.39
N ILE A 13 8.81 0.25 13.26
CA ILE A 13 8.11 -0.04 11.99
C ILE A 13 8.48 -1.45 11.47
N LEU A 14 9.75 -1.85 11.59
CA LEU A 14 10.24 -3.15 11.10
C LEU A 14 9.92 -4.32 12.04
N THR A 15 9.79 -4.10 13.34
CA THR A 15 9.49 -5.14 14.33
C THR A 15 7.99 -5.42 14.48
N MET A 16 7.13 -4.63 13.82
CA MET A 16 5.67 -4.75 13.87
C MET A 16 5.03 -5.52 12.69
N SER A 17 5.80 -6.14 11.80
CA SER A 17 5.22 -7.11 10.85
C SER A 17 5.33 -8.53 11.40
N PRO A 18 4.20 -9.27 11.54
CA PRO A 18 3.30 -9.53 10.41
C PRO A 18 1.79 -9.31 10.68
N VAL A 19 1.39 -8.50 11.67
CA VAL A 19 -0.02 -8.39 12.05
C VAL A 19 -0.42 -6.93 12.21
N ARG A 20 -0.75 -6.29 11.09
CA ARG A 20 -1.84 -5.32 10.92
C ARG A 20 -1.59 -4.47 9.67
N PRO A 21 -2.66 -3.95 9.07
CA PRO A 21 -2.50 -3.13 7.90
C PRO A 21 -1.66 -1.87 8.19
N PHE A 22 -0.76 -1.55 7.27
CA PHE A 22 0.08 -0.36 7.24
C PHE A 22 -0.79 0.89 7.04
N PRO A 23 -0.52 1.98 7.76
CA PRO A 23 -1.25 3.21 7.58
C PRO A 23 -1.14 3.71 6.14
N ASP A 24 -2.27 4.12 5.58
CA ASP A 24 -2.37 4.67 4.22
C ASP A 24 -1.77 6.05 4.02
N ASP A 25 -0.83 6.41 4.88
CA ASP A 25 -0.13 7.67 4.80
C ASP A 25 0.87 7.64 3.63
N PRO A 26 0.74 8.55 2.63
CA PRO A 26 1.61 8.57 1.47
C PRO A 26 3.10 8.76 1.80
N LEU A 27 3.42 9.43 2.91
CA LEU A 27 4.79 9.64 3.35
C LEU A 27 5.36 8.37 3.98
N ALA A 28 4.58 7.66 4.79
CA ALA A 28 4.96 6.37 5.36
C ALA A 28 5.23 5.34 4.25
N ILE A 29 4.33 5.24 3.27
CA ILE A 29 4.49 4.38 2.09
C ILE A 29 5.78 4.76 1.35
N SER A 30 6.00 6.04 1.09
CA SER A 30 7.19 6.51 0.37
C SER A 30 8.50 6.19 1.11
N ARG A 31 8.50 6.23 2.45
CA ARG A 31 9.67 5.85 3.26
C ARG A 31 9.97 4.35 3.18
N ILE A 32 8.95 3.51 3.22
CA ILE A 32 9.10 2.05 3.09
C ILE A 32 9.62 1.70 1.69
N LEU A 33 9.03 2.30 0.66
CA LEU A 33 9.47 2.11 -0.72
C LEU A 33 10.93 2.53 -0.91
N ALA A 34 11.34 3.66 -0.34
CA ALA A 34 12.73 4.10 -0.34
C ALA A 34 13.66 3.11 0.40
N TYR A 35 13.23 2.55 1.52
CA TYR A 35 13.97 1.54 2.26
C TYR A 35 14.16 0.24 1.45
N LEU A 36 13.13 -0.19 0.72
CA LEU A 36 13.19 -1.33 -0.18
C LEU A 36 13.96 -1.05 -1.48
N GLY A 37 14.42 0.19 -1.69
CA GLY A 37 15.07 0.61 -2.94
C GLY A 37 14.12 0.56 -4.14
N LYS A 38 12.80 0.64 -3.92
CA LYS A 38 11.77 0.59 -4.94
C LYS A 38 11.23 1.99 -5.19
N ASP A 39 11.39 2.51 -6.40
CA ASP A 39 10.79 3.77 -6.81
C ASP A 39 9.49 3.54 -7.61
N GLN A 40 8.69 4.59 -7.79
CA GLN A 40 7.41 4.49 -8.48
C GLN A 40 7.52 4.02 -9.94
N ALA A 41 8.64 4.28 -10.63
CA ALA A 41 8.83 3.81 -12.00
C ALA A 41 9.13 2.31 -12.01
N THR A 42 9.92 1.80 -11.07
CA THR A 42 10.15 0.36 -10.90
C THR A 42 8.85 -0.38 -10.59
N ILE A 43 8.03 0.15 -9.67
CA ILE A 43 6.71 -0.43 -9.36
C ILE A 43 5.80 -0.43 -10.59
N ALA A 44 5.78 0.66 -11.34
CA ALA A 44 4.97 0.77 -12.55
C ALA A 44 5.37 -0.26 -13.61
N TYR A 45 6.68 -0.46 -13.80
CA TYR A 45 7.22 -1.47 -14.70
C TYR A 45 6.84 -2.89 -14.26
N GLU A 46 7.05 -3.23 -12.99
CA GLU A 46 6.77 -4.57 -12.44
C GLU A 46 5.26 -4.89 -12.38
N ALA A 47 4.43 -3.90 -12.06
CA ALA A 47 2.97 -4.05 -12.02
C ALA A 47 2.31 -3.91 -13.40
N GLY A 48 3.05 -3.52 -14.45
CA GLY A 48 2.52 -3.32 -15.80
C GLY A 48 1.45 -2.23 -15.86
N VAL A 49 1.68 -1.11 -15.17
CA VAL A 49 0.82 0.08 -15.15
C VAL A 49 1.65 1.34 -15.44
N SER A 50 1.00 2.47 -15.65
CA SER A 50 1.71 3.74 -15.81
C SER A 50 2.14 4.32 -14.45
N ARG A 51 3.25 5.07 -14.43
CA ARG A 51 3.75 5.74 -13.22
C ARG A 51 2.71 6.65 -12.54
N PRO A 52 1.86 7.41 -13.27
CA PRO A 52 0.78 8.19 -12.66
C PRO A 52 -0.18 7.33 -11.83
N VAL A 53 -0.54 6.12 -12.31
CA VAL A 53 -1.43 5.21 -11.58
C VAL A 53 -0.82 4.79 -10.23
N VAL A 54 0.50 4.55 -10.19
CA VAL A 54 1.19 4.25 -8.93
C VAL A 54 1.18 5.45 -7.98
N SER A 55 1.42 6.66 -8.49
CA SER A 55 1.37 7.90 -7.70
C SER A 55 -0.02 8.17 -7.13
N GLU A 56 -1.05 8.02 -7.95
CA GLU A 56 -2.45 8.16 -7.53
C GLU A 56 -2.86 7.07 -6.53
N PHE A 57 -2.32 5.85 -6.68
CA PHE A 57 -2.49 4.79 -5.71
C PHE A 57 -1.86 5.15 -4.36
N ILE A 58 -0.59 5.56 -4.34
CA ILE A 58 0.11 5.93 -3.09
C ILE A 58 -0.61 7.09 -2.39
N THR A 59 -1.10 8.08 -3.16
CA THR A 59 -1.84 9.24 -2.63
C THR A 59 -3.32 8.97 -2.33
N ASN A 60 -3.75 7.72 -2.42
CA ASN A 60 -5.13 7.28 -2.19
C ASN A 60 -6.19 8.00 -3.04
N LYS A 61 -5.81 8.46 -4.24
CA LYS A 61 -6.70 9.11 -5.22
C LYS A 61 -7.32 8.11 -6.19
N CYS A 62 -6.66 6.98 -6.40
CA CYS A 62 -7.10 5.95 -7.33
C CYS A 62 -6.85 4.56 -6.75
N HIS A 63 -7.77 3.63 -7.00
CA HIS A 63 -7.56 2.23 -6.68
C HIS A 63 -7.05 1.48 -7.92
N SER A 64 -6.01 0.67 -7.73
CA SER A 64 -5.43 -0.16 -8.79
C SER A 64 -5.14 -1.55 -8.23
N PRO A 65 -5.93 -2.58 -8.60
CA PRO A 65 -5.71 -3.94 -8.13
C PRO A 65 -4.31 -4.47 -8.47
N LYS A 66 -3.75 -4.07 -9.61
CA LYS A 66 -2.39 -4.45 -10.01
C LYS A 66 -1.33 -3.90 -9.08
N VAL A 67 -1.50 -2.65 -8.64
CA VAL A 67 -0.58 -2.02 -7.68
C VAL A 67 -0.79 -2.62 -6.29
N ALA A 68 -2.02 -2.82 -5.84
CA ALA A 68 -2.31 -3.49 -4.57
C ALA A 68 -1.67 -4.90 -4.49
N LEU A 69 -1.84 -5.72 -5.53
CA LEU A 69 -1.20 -7.03 -5.62
C LEU A 69 0.32 -6.96 -5.63
N TRP A 70 0.91 -5.92 -6.21
CA TRP A 70 2.35 -5.72 -6.17
C TRP A 70 2.83 -5.45 -4.74
N PHE A 71 2.11 -4.62 -3.98
CA PHE A 71 2.38 -4.33 -2.58
C PHE A 71 2.26 -5.60 -1.72
N GLU A 72 1.20 -6.38 -1.90
CA GLU A 72 1.01 -7.67 -1.20
C GLU A 72 2.12 -8.68 -1.52
N LYS A 73 2.57 -8.77 -2.77
CA LYS A 73 3.69 -9.64 -3.17
C LYS A 73 5.03 -9.26 -2.53
N HIS A 74 5.14 -8.04 -2.03
CA HIS A 74 6.32 -7.52 -1.33
C HIS A 74 6.07 -7.41 0.19
N ASP A 75 5.08 -8.14 0.71
CA ASP A 75 4.70 -8.16 2.14
C ASP A 75 4.29 -6.79 2.69
N ILE A 76 3.79 -5.89 1.83
CA ILE A 76 3.27 -4.58 2.22
C ILE A 76 1.73 -4.62 2.17
N TYR A 77 1.11 -4.76 3.33
CA TYR A 77 -0.36 -4.78 3.47
C TYR A 77 -0.89 -3.42 3.86
N LEU A 78 -1.52 -2.68 2.95
CA LEU A 78 -2.08 -1.35 3.24
C LEU A 78 -3.44 -1.45 3.97
N ASP A 79 -3.78 -0.45 4.80
CA ASP A 79 -5.06 -0.34 5.56
C ASP A 79 -6.26 0.09 4.73
N ARG A 80 -6.34 -0.44 3.50
CA ARG A 80 -7.45 -0.18 2.61
C ARG A 80 -8.36 -1.38 2.56
N ASP A 81 -9.65 -1.09 2.70
CA ASP A 81 -10.70 -1.99 2.25
C ASP A 81 -10.62 -2.04 0.72
N TYR A 82 -9.82 -2.97 0.21
CA TYR A 82 -9.76 -3.24 -1.22
C TYR A 82 -10.99 -4.06 -1.60
N PRO A 83 -11.91 -3.54 -2.43
CA PRO A 83 -12.99 -4.34 -2.95
C PRO A 83 -12.36 -5.42 -3.82
N ASP A 84 -12.29 -6.62 -3.27
CA ASP A 84 -11.77 -7.78 -3.96
C ASP A 84 -12.57 -7.96 -5.26
N PRO A 85 -11.93 -7.86 -6.45
CA PRO A 85 -12.65 -7.95 -7.72
C PRO A 85 -13.32 -9.32 -7.89
N THR A 86 -12.86 -10.36 -7.17
CA THR A 86 -13.50 -11.67 -7.13
C THR A 86 -14.66 -11.77 -6.13
N LYS A 87 -14.78 -10.83 -5.17
CA LYS A 87 -15.96 -10.67 -4.31
C LYS A 87 -17.02 -9.74 -4.92
N SER A 88 -17.02 -9.56 -6.24
CA SER A 88 -18.04 -8.78 -6.94
C SER A 88 -19.45 -9.33 -6.63
N LEU A 89 -20.20 -8.55 -5.85
CA LEU A 89 -21.66 -8.48 -5.79
C LEU A 89 -22.41 -9.78 -5.43
N LYS A 90 -22.58 -10.03 -4.13
CA LYS A 90 -23.67 -10.87 -3.62
C LYS A 90 -24.45 -10.23 -2.48
N THR A 91 -24.74 -8.92 -2.54
CA THR A 91 -25.80 -8.36 -1.67
C THR A 91 -26.40 -7.09 -2.24
N LEU A 92 -27.06 -7.22 -3.40
CA LEU A 92 -27.98 -6.19 -3.86
C LEU A 92 -29.25 -6.80 -4.46
N GLU A 93 -29.83 -7.83 -3.82
CA GLU A 93 -31.21 -8.24 -4.10
C GLU A 93 -31.89 -8.75 -2.82
N ARG A 94 -32.53 -7.83 -2.12
CA ARG A 94 -33.85 -8.03 -1.50
C ARG A 94 -34.44 -6.63 -1.27
N VAL A 95 -34.71 -5.92 -2.36
CA VAL A 95 -36.04 -5.86 -3.00
C VAL A 95 -37.15 -5.86 -1.96
N SER A 96 -37.70 -4.67 -1.77
CA SER A 96 -39.04 -4.33 -1.30
C SER A 96 -39.96 -5.52 -1.03
N ALA A 97 -40.40 -5.65 0.21
CA ALA A 97 -41.68 -6.28 0.57
C ALA A 97 -42.33 -5.45 1.67
#